data_AF-A0A1B8QY22-F1
#
_entry.id   AF-A0A1B8QY22-F1
#
_cell.length_a   1.000
_cell.length_b   1.000
_cell.length_c   1.000
_cell.angle_alpha   90.00
_cell.angle_beta   90.00
_cell.angle_gamma   90.00
#
_symmetry.space_group_name_H-M   'P 1'
#
loop_
_entity.id
_entity.type
_entity.pdbx_description
1 polymer ?
#
loop_
_entity_poly.entity_id
_entity_poly.type
_entity_poly.pdbx_seq_one_letter_code
_entity_poly.pdbx_strand_id
1 'polypeptide(L)'
;MARTTDIYCTVCNSKSVIERSERIHSEFTRYYCACKNPLCGHRFVMNMEFGHTTRASKLTKDKLLELVLGKLSDEEKANLRKILDDEKSR
;
A
#
# COMPACT_ATOMS: atom_id res chain seq x y z
N MET A 1 -18.26 -9.10 -1.35
CA MET A 1 -18.68 -7.83 -0.72
C MET A 1 -17.44 -7.13 -0.19
N ALA A 2 -17.17 -5.90 -0.64
CA ALA A 2 -16.07 -5.10 -0.08
C ALA A 2 -16.38 -4.78 1.39
N ARG A 3 -15.42 -4.97 2.29
CA ARG A 3 -15.58 -4.56 3.68
C ARG A 3 -15.25 -3.08 3.77
N THR A 4 -16.17 -2.31 4.35
CA THR A 4 -15.91 -0.91 4.71
C THR A 4 -15.02 -0.90 5.96
N THR A 5 -13.96 -0.08 5.95
CA THR A 5 -13.09 0.10 7.11
C THR A 5 -13.86 0.79 8.23
N ASP A 6 -14.02 0.12 9.36
CA ASP A 6 -14.53 0.71 10.59
C ASP A 6 -13.38 1.34 11.39
N ILE A 7 -13.59 2.57 11.88
CA ILE A 7 -12.64 3.28 12.75
C ILE A 7 -13.15 3.20 14.18
N TYR A 8 -12.28 2.90 15.13
CA TYR A 8 -12.61 2.76 16.54
C TYR A 8 -11.92 3.84 17.38
N CYS A 9 -12.61 4.28 18.42
CA CYS A 9 -12.05 5.19 19.41
C CYS A 9 -11.03 4.45 20.29
N THR A 10 -9.88 5.07 20.54
CA THR A 10 -8.80 4.52 21.38
C THR A 10 -9.11 4.53 22.88
N VAL A 11 -10.14 5.28 23.30
CA VAL A 11 -10.50 5.45 24.72
C VAL A 11 -11.59 4.47 25.15
N CYS A 12 -12.64 4.31 24.33
CA CYS A 12 -13.83 3.53 24.69
C CYS A 12 -14.14 2.38 23.72
N ASN A 13 -13.27 2.15 22.72
CA ASN A 13 -13.39 1.12 21.69
C ASN A 13 -14.72 1.12 20.91
N SER A 14 -15.51 2.19 21.03
CA SER A 14 -16.75 2.37 20.28
C SER A 14 -16.43 2.83 18.85
N LYS A 15 -17.35 2.55 17.91
CA LYS A 15 -17.22 3.01 16.52
C LYS A 15 -17.17 4.53 16.46
N SER A 16 -16.34 5.04 15.56
CA SER A 16 -16.18 6.46 15.25
C SER A 16 -16.65 6.74 13.83
N VAL A 17 -17.00 8.00 13.55
CA VAL A 17 -17.38 8.49 12.22
C VAL A 17 -16.33 9.49 11.74
N ILE A 18 -16.03 9.50 10.44
CA ILE A 18 -15.20 10.53 9.81
C ILE A 18 -16.09 11.74 9.53
N GLU A 19 -15.77 12.89 10.12
CA GLU A 19 -16.48 14.15 9.87
C GLU A 19 -15.85 14.92 8.71
N ARG A 20 -14.52 14.89 8.61
CA ARG A 20 -13.76 15.59 7.58
C ARG A 20 -12.57 14.75 7.11
N SER A 21 -12.34 14.78 5.81
CA SER A 21 -11.15 14.20 5.19
C SER A 21 -10.30 15.33 4.59
N GLU A 22 -9.03 15.39 4.96
CA GLU A 22 -8.07 16.35 4.45
C GLU A 22 -6.97 15.60 3.69
N ARG A 23 -7.01 15.71 2.36
CA ARG A 23 -6.00 15.09 1.50
C ARG A 23 -4.82 16.04 1.36
N ILE A 24 -3.67 15.63 1.88
CA ILE A 24 -2.44 16.44 1.87
C ILE A 24 -1.65 16.11 0.60
N HIS A 25 -1.46 14.82 0.31
CA HIS A 25 -0.80 14.34 -0.90
C HIS A 25 -1.51 13.10 -1.47
N SER A 26 -1.01 12.56 -2.59
CA SER A 26 -1.58 11.38 -3.25
C SER A 26 -1.73 10.19 -2.30
N GLU A 27 -0.74 9.99 -1.42
CA GLU A 27 -0.59 8.84 -0.52
C GLU A 27 -0.86 9.16 0.95
N PHE A 28 -1.22 10.40 1.29
CA PHE A 28 -1.41 10.83 2.68
C PHE A 28 -2.69 11.64 2.86
N THR A 29 -3.57 11.14 3.71
CA THR A 29 -4.85 11.77 4.07
C THR A 29 -5.05 11.75 5.59
N ARG A 30 -5.46 12.89 6.15
CA ARG A 30 -5.88 12.98 7.55
C ARG A 30 -7.40 12.87 7.64
N TYR A 31 -7.88 12.01 8.52
CA TYR A 31 -9.29 11.92 8.86
C TYR A 31 -9.52 12.49 10.24
N TYR A 32 -10.46 13.44 10.31
CA TYR A 32 -10.96 13.97 11.57
C TYR A 32 -12.16 13.13 11.96
N CYS A 33 -12.03 12.42 13.08
CA CYS A 33 -13.00 11.43 13.54
C CYS A 33 -13.65 11.88 14.85
N ALA A 34 -14.94 11.55 14.98
CA ALA A 34 -15.71 11.72 16.21
C ALA A 34 -16.25 10.36 16.68
N CYS A 35 -16.08 10.07 17.97
CA CYS A 35 -16.63 8.86 18.58
C CYS A 35 -18.15 8.91 18.62
N LYS A 36 -18.83 7.82 18.25
CA LYS A 36 -20.30 7.74 18.30
C LYS A 36 -20.87 7.54 19.70
N ASN A 37 -20.03 7.21 20.69
CA ASN A 37 -20.50 7.04 22.07
C ASN A 37 -20.72 8.45 22.69
N PRO A 38 -21.96 8.81 23.05
CA PRO A 38 -22.28 10.14 23.57
C PRO A 38 -21.61 10.43 24.91
N LEU A 39 -21.30 9.41 25.71
CA LEU A 39 -20.58 9.57 26.97
C LEU A 39 -19.07 9.79 26.77
N CYS A 40 -18.53 9.37 25.63
CA CYS A 40 -17.11 9.51 25.33
C CYS A 40 -16.82 10.87 24.68
N GLY A 41 -17.58 11.23 23.64
CA GLY A 41 -17.42 12.52 22.94
C GLY A 41 -16.04 12.76 22.31
N HIS A 42 -15.17 11.76 22.26
CA HIS A 42 -13.78 11.92 21.84
C HIS A 42 -13.68 12.28 20.35
N ARG A 43 -12.90 13.32 20.07
CA ARG A 43 -12.59 13.80 18.72
C ARG A 43 -11.09 13.67 18.50
N PHE A 44 -10.69 13.01 17.43
CA PHE A 44 -9.28 12.69 17.18
C PHE A 44 -8.97 12.70 15.69
N VAL A 45 -7.68 12.82 15.36
CA VAL A 45 -7.19 12.76 13.99
C VAL A 45 -6.50 11.42 13.78
N MET A 46 -6.83 10.75 12.68
CA MET A 46 -6.11 9.56 12.22
C MET A 46 -5.46 9.81 10.86
N ASN A 47 -4.29 9.22 10.68
CA ASN A 47 -3.52 9.30 9.46
C ASN A 47 -3.78 8.05 8.62
N MET A 48 -4.22 8.22 7.38
CA MET A 48 -4.23 7.18 6.36
C MET A 48 -3.09 7.45 5.38
N GLU A 49 -2.08 6.61 5.46
CA GLU A 49 -0.86 6.72 4.67
C GLU A 49 -0.54 5.41 3.94
N PHE A 50 0.08 5.54 2.78
CA PHE A 50 0.71 4.40 2.12
C PHE A 50 1.87 3.89 2.99
N GLY A 51 1.80 2.63 3.41
CA GLY A 51 2.86 2.01 4.20
C GLY A 51 3.98 1.46 3.33
N HIS A 52 3.73 0.33 2.67
CA HIS A 52 4.67 -0.27 1.73
C HIS A 52 3.97 -1.25 0.78
N THR A 53 4.63 -1.56 -0.32
CA THR A 53 4.18 -2.60 -1.26
C THR A 53 4.63 -3.97 -0.77
N THR A 54 3.69 -4.85 -0.39
CA THR A 54 3.98 -6.25 -0.05
C THR A 54 4.17 -7.14 -1.29
N ARG A 55 3.55 -6.77 -2.42
CA ARG A 55 3.71 -7.44 -3.70
C ARG A 55 3.65 -6.41 -4.84
N ALA A 56 4.66 -6.43 -5.71
CA ALA A 56 4.72 -5.53 -6.86
C ALA A 56 3.46 -5.64 -7.73
N SER A 57 3.01 -4.49 -8.25
CA SER A 57 1.86 -4.46 -9.15
C SER A 57 2.15 -5.23 -10.43
N LYS A 58 1.17 -6.00 -10.92
CA LYS A 58 1.28 -6.67 -12.23
C LYS A 58 1.46 -5.67 -13.37
N LEU A 59 0.96 -4.44 -13.20
CA LEU A 59 1.08 -3.36 -14.17
C LEU A 59 2.49 -2.77 -14.24
N THR A 60 3.28 -2.92 -13.18
CA THR A 60 4.67 -2.42 -13.15
C THR A 60 5.69 -3.53 -13.33
N LYS A 61 5.28 -4.79 -13.42
CA LYS A 61 6.18 -5.94 -13.54
C LYS A 61 7.10 -5.83 -14.76
N ASP A 62 6.55 -5.49 -15.92
CA ASP A 62 7.31 -5.43 -17.18
C ASP A 62 8.32 -4.28 -17.15
N LYS A 63 7.90 -3.09 -16.70
CA LYS A 63 8.80 -1.96 -16.50
C LYS A 63 9.91 -2.26 -15.49
N LEU A 64 9.62 -3.02 -14.44
CA LEU A 64 10.62 -3.41 -13.45
C LEU A 64 11.63 -4.39 -14.06
N LEU A 65 11.16 -5.36 -14.86
CA LEU A 65 12.01 -6.29 -15.60
C LEU A 65 12.89 -5.55 -16.61
N GLU A 66 12.33 -4.63 -17.40
CA GLU A 66 13.09 -3.79 -18.34
C GLU A 66 14.18 -2.99 -17.62
N LEU A 67 13.84 -2.39 -16.47
CA LEU A 67 14.76 -1.56 -15.70
C LEU A 67 15.86 -2.40 -15.03
N VAL A 68 15.55 -3.62 -14.61
CA VAL A 68 16.55 -4.58 -14.12
C VAL A 68 17.46 -5.03 -15.26
N LEU A 69 16.91 -5.45 -16.40
CA LEU A 69 17.66 -5.86 -17.58
C LEU A 69 18.56 -4.73 -18.10
N GLY A 70 18.09 -3.48 -18.03
CA GLY A 70 18.87 -2.31 -18.42
C GLY A 70 20.08 -2.02 -17.51
N LYS A 71 20.03 -2.45 -16.24
CA LYS A 71 21.11 -2.23 -15.26
C LYS A 71 22.14 -3.34 -15.20
N LEU A 72 21.85 -4.51 -15.79
CA LEU A 72 22.79 -5.63 -15.83
C LEU A 72 23.93 -5.37 -16.83
N SER A 73 25.14 -5.76 -16.43
CA SER A 73 26.31 -5.84 -17.32
C SER A 73 26.12 -6.91 -18.41
N ASP A 74 26.94 -6.86 -19.47
CA ASP A 74 26.83 -7.82 -20.57
C ASP A 74 27.15 -9.25 -20.14
N GLU A 75 28.05 -9.42 -19.17
CA GLU A 75 28.37 -10.74 -18.58
C GLU A 75 27.17 -11.31 -17.80
N GLU A 76 26.52 -10.49 -16.98
CA GLU A 76 25.33 -10.91 -16.22
C GLU A 76 24.16 -11.26 -17.15
N LYS A 77 23.96 -10.50 -18.23
CA LYS A 77 22.96 -10.82 -19.26
C LYS A 77 23.27 -12.14 -19.97
N ALA A 78 24.54 -12.42 -20.26
CA ALA A 78 24.94 -13.68 -20.89
C ALA A 78 24.67 -14.89 -19.98
N ASN A 79 24.93 -14.77 -18.68
CA ASN A 79 24.60 -15.80 -17.70
C ASN A 79 23.08 -15.99 -17.56
N LEU A 80 22.31 -14.91 -17.54
CA LEU A 80 20.85 -14.96 -17.49
C LEU A 80 20.25 -15.69 -18.69
N ARG A 81 20.79 -15.47 -19.90
CA ARG A 81 20.36 -16.20 -21.11
C ARG A 81 20.58 -17.71 -20.99
N LYS A 82 21.76 -18.13 -20.51
CA LYS A 82 22.06 -19.56 -20.29
C LYS A 82 21.05 -20.22 -19.35
N ILE A 83 20.73 -19.55 -18.24
CA ILE A 83 19.75 -20.05 -17.26
C ILE A 83 18.36 -20.21 -17.89
N LEU A 84 17.93 -19.25 -18.73
CA LEU A 84 16.64 -19.31 -19.41
C LEU A 84 16.58 -20.41 -20.49
N ASP A 85 17.70 -20.67 -21.17
CA ASP A 85 17.78 -21.75 -22.17
C ASP A 85 17.74 -23.14 -21.51
N ASP A 86 18.37 -23.30 -20.34
CA ASP A 86 18.31 -24.54 -19.53
C ASP A 86 16.89 -24.84 -19.02
N GLU A 87 16.09 -23.82 -18.65
CA GLU A 87 14.69 -24.02 -18.24
C GLU A 87 13.80 -24.51 -19.40
N LYS A 88 14.09 -24.10 -20.64
CA LYS A 88 13.34 -24.56 -21.84
C LYS A 88 13.60 -26.01 -22.22
N SER A 89 14.72 -26.57 -21.76
CA SER A 89 15.14 -27.95 -22.01
C SER A 89 14.51 -28.96 -21.03
N ARG A 90 13.82 -28.49 -19.98
CA ARG A 90 13.05 -29.32 -19.03
C ARG A 90 11.56 -29.31 -19.36
#